data_AF-A0AAU3JZI5-F1
#
_entry.id   AF-A0AAU3JZI5-F1
#
_cell.length_a   1.000
_cell.length_b   1.000
_cell.length_c   1.000
_cell.angle_alpha   90.00
_cell.angle_beta   90.00
_cell.angle_gamma   90.00
#
_symmetry.space_group_name_H-M   'P 1'
#
loop_
_entity.id
_entity.type
_entity.pdbx_description
1 polymer ?
#
loop_
_entity_poly.entity_id
_entity_poly.type
_entity_poly.pdbx_seq_one_letter_code
_entity_poly.pdbx_strand_id
1 'polypeptide(L)'
;MVVTSGAIMVAISSCSSADGFTGYGPAADEYRDAAAKLTLPGGVKGFPGLAKPEQETIYQQGFGLTQAQFYWRCAWEREWLDSQGSDGKRAKSALFELQKASSMEFMSEQHLDDLGRSNFDAYMDQAKLGDPSGFQQHFQANCKGMDRL
;
A
#
# COMPACT_ATOMS: atom_id res chain seq x y z
N MET A 1 -26.35 49.83 19.75
CA MET A 1 -27.07 48.56 19.50
C MET A 1 -26.00 47.56 19.06
N VAL A 2 -25.52 46.74 20.00
CA VAL A 2 -24.41 45.80 19.78
C VAL A 2 -25.04 44.47 19.39
N VAL A 3 -24.78 44.00 18.18
CA VAL A 3 -25.15 42.63 17.77
C VAL A 3 -23.92 41.77 18.01
N THR A 4 -23.87 41.09 19.15
CA THR A 4 -22.89 40.04 19.41
C THR A 4 -23.32 38.80 18.63
N SER A 5 -22.72 38.57 17.46
CA SER A 5 -22.80 37.30 16.75
C SER A 5 -22.12 36.23 17.62
N GLY A 6 -22.93 35.40 18.26
CA GLY A 6 -22.47 34.22 18.98
C GLY A 6 -21.87 33.23 17.98
N ALA A 7 -20.55 33.08 18.01
CA ALA A 7 -19.91 31.94 17.40
C ALA A 7 -20.31 30.70 18.21
N ILE A 8 -21.19 29.87 17.65
CA ILE A 8 -21.40 28.51 18.14
C ILE A 8 -20.12 27.75 17.79
N MET A 9 -19.19 27.68 18.74
CA MET A 9 -18.13 26.67 18.71
C MET A 9 -18.79 25.33 19.01
N VAL A 10 -19.06 24.54 17.96
CA VAL A 10 -19.26 23.11 18.12
C VAL A 10 -17.87 22.52 18.38
N ALA A 11 -17.55 22.33 19.66
CA ALA A 11 -16.46 21.44 20.03
C ALA A 11 -16.91 20.03 19.66
N ILE A 12 -16.53 19.57 18.47
CA ILE A 12 -16.65 18.17 18.07
C ILE A 12 -15.63 17.41 18.90
N SER A 13 -16.08 16.94 20.06
CA SER A 13 -15.36 15.94 20.83
C SER A 13 -15.19 14.73 19.91
N SER A 14 -13.95 14.49 19.49
CA SER A 14 -13.55 13.38 18.63
C SER A 14 -13.85 12.06 19.35
N CYS A 15 -15.05 11.51 19.15
CA CYS A 15 -15.35 10.12 19.45
C CYS A 15 -16.68 9.72 18.78
N SER A 16 -16.70 9.61 17.46
CA SER A 16 -17.72 8.83 16.72
C SER A 16 -17.15 8.50 15.35
N SER A 17 -16.52 7.33 15.24
CA SER A 17 -16.37 6.66 13.96
C SER A 17 -17.77 6.44 13.38
N ALA A 18 -18.06 7.03 12.23
CA ALA A 18 -19.17 6.55 11.41
C ALA A 18 -18.84 5.11 11.00
N ASP A 19 -19.83 4.21 10.94
CA ASP A 19 -19.61 2.79 10.66
C ASP A 19 -18.68 2.59 9.45
N GLY A 20 -17.52 1.96 9.66
CA GLY A 20 -16.52 1.68 8.64
C GLY A 20 -15.49 2.79 8.33
N PHE A 21 -15.52 3.93 9.02
CA PHE A 21 -14.58 5.04 8.83
C PHE A 21 -13.81 5.39 10.11
N THR A 22 -12.59 5.85 9.95
CA THR A 22 -11.66 6.18 11.02
C THR A 22 -10.81 7.41 10.71
N GLY A 23 -10.17 7.99 11.72
CA GLY A 23 -9.20 9.08 11.55
C GLY A 23 -7.80 8.57 11.19
N TYR A 24 -6.88 9.51 10.97
CA TYR A 24 -5.48 9.18 10.64
C TYR A 24 -4.79 8.29 11.69
N GLY A 25 -5.02 8.51 12.99
CA GLY A 25 -4.36 7.76 14.06
C GLY A 25 -4.52 6.25 13.94
N PRO A 26 -5.77 5.74 13.96
CA PRO A 26 -5.99 4.30 13.77
C PRO A 26 -5.55 3.77 12.40
N ALA A 27 -5.68 4.55 11.31
CA ALA A 27 -5.15 4.12 10.00
C ALA A 27 -3.61 4.00 10.02
N ALA A 28 -2.90 4.89 10.71
CA ALA A 28 -1.46 4.78 10.87
C ALA A 28 -1.06 3.59 11.76
N ASP A 29 -1.89 3.24 12.75
CA ASP A 29 -1.72 2.04 13.56
C ASP A 29 -1.90 0.76 12.73
N GLU A 30 -2.95 0.67 11.92
CA GLU A 30 -3.16 -0.44 10.97
C GLU A 30 -1.95 -0.62 10.05
N TYR A 31 -1.42 0.46 9.50
CA TYR A 31 -0.24 0.42 8.63
C TYR A 31 0.97 -0.16 9.36
N ARG A 32 1.28 0.34 10.55
CA ARG A 32 2.43 -0.11 11.34
C ARG A 32 2.29 -1.59 11.71
N ASP A 33 1.11 -2.00 12.14
CA ASP A 33 0.86 -3.38 12.59
C ASP A 33 0.91 -4.37 11.43
N ALA A 34 0.49 -3.96 10.22
CA ALA A 34 0.66 -4.73 8.99
C ALA A 34 2.13 -4.78 8.57
N ALA A 35 2.81 -3.64 8.53
CA ALA A 35 4.23 -3.53 8.18
C ALA A 35 5.13 -4.41 9.06
N ALA A 36 4.83 -4.52 10.36
CA ALA A 36 5.58 -5.35 11.30
C ALA A 36 5.52 -6.86 10.99
N LYS A 37 4.55 -7.31 10.19
CA LYS A 37 4.34 -8.72 9.81
C LYS A 37 4.88 -9.03 8.41
N LEU A 38 5.32 -8.02 7.67
CA LEU A 38 5.74 -8.13 6.27
C LEU A 38 7.27 -8.07 6.15
N THR A 39 7.81 -8.89 5.26
CA THR A 39 9.24 -8.94 4.95
C THR A 39 9.56 -8.03 3.76
N LEU A 40 10.68 -7.30 3.81
CA LEU A 40 11.15 -6.47 2.71
C LEU A 40 12.36 -7.09 2.00
N PRO A 41 12.59 -6.73 0.72
CA PRO A 41 13.82 -7.09 0.02
C PRO A 41 15.07 -6.60 0.76
N GLY A 42 16.19 -7.31 0.56
CA GLY A 42 17.48 -6.91 1.13
C GLY A 42 17.92 -5.54 0.63
N GLY A 43 18.28 -4.64 1.55
CA GLY A 43 18.72 -3.28 1.25
C GLY A 43 17.63 -2.21 1.34
N VAL A 44 16.35 -2.59 1.42
CA VAL A 44 15.27 -1.64 1.72
C VAL A 44 15.31 -1.29 3.21
N LYS A 45 15.36 0.01 3.53
CA LYS A 45 15.60 0.51 4.90
C LYS A 45 14.41 0.32 5.87
N GLY A 46 13.26 -0.09 5.36
CA GLY A 46 12.02 -0.24 6.12
C GLY A 46 10.83 0.37 5.40
N PHE A 47 9.66 0.27 6.05
CA PHE A 47 8.44 0.91 5.58
C PHE A 47 8.48 2.43 5.88
N PRO A 48 8.00 3.29 4.97
CA PRO A 48 8.02 4.75 5.15
C PRO A 48 7.01 5.26 6.20
N GLY A 49 6.05 4.43 6.60
CA GLY A 49 4.90 4.85 7.39
C GLY A 49 3.76 5.37 6.51
N LEU A 50 2.57 5.53 7.10
CA LEU A 50 1.45 6.19 6.44
C LEU A 50 1.71 7.70 6.38
N ALA A 51 1.53 8.32 5.21
CA ALA A 51 1.72 9.76 5.08
C ALA A 51 0.66 10.52 5.88
N LYS A 52 1.09 11.44 6.75
CA LYS A 52 0.18 12.28 7.53
C LYS A 52 -0.47 13.33 6.62
N PRO A 53 -1.81 13.43 6.59
CA PRO A 53 -2.48 14.43 5.76
C PRO A 53 -2.29 15.83 6.33
N GLU A 54 -2.28 16.84 5.46
CA GLU A 54 -2.21 18.25 5.85
C GLU A 54 -3.50 18.76 6.51
N GLN A 55 -4.62 18.13 6.17
CA GLN A 55 -5.96 18.46 6.66
C GLN A 55 -6.59 17.23 7.32
N GLU A 56 -7.56 17.46 8.20
CA GLU A 56 -8.31 16.37 8.80
C GLU A 56 -8.99 15.52 7.71
N THR A 57 -8.64 14.23 7.71
CA THR A 57 -9.06 13.27 6.69
C THR A 57 -9.59 12.04 7.40
N ILE A 58 -10.73 11.54 6.91
CA ILE A 58 -11.27 10.24 7.31
C ILE A 58 -10.86 9.18 6.30
N TYR A 59 -10.56 7.99 6.80
CA TYR A 59 -10.12 6.84 6.05
C TYR A 59 -11.12 5.71 6.23
N GLN A 60 -11.26 4.86 5.23
CA GLN A 60 -11.95 3.60 5.41
C GLN A 60 -11.13 2.71 6.36
N GLN A 61 -11.82 1.95 7.21
CA GLN A 61 -11.17 0.91 8.02
C GLN A 61 -10.43 -0.08 7.11
N GLY A 62 -9.21 -0.47 7.52
CA GLY A 62 -8.32 -1.31 6.72
C GLY A 62 -7.44 -0.55 5.73
N PHE A 63 -7.64 0.75 5.53
CA PHE A 63 -6.81 1.55 4.62
C PHE A 63 -5.32 1.49 4.99
N GLY A 64 -4.97 1.58 6.27
CA GLY A 64 -3.56 1.52 6.67
C GLY A 64 -2.91 0.18 6.30
N LEU A 65 -3.65 -0.91 6.52
CA LEU A 65 -3.22 -2.26 6.23
C LEU A 65 -2.99 -2.45 4.73
N THR A 66 -3.93 -2.05 3.88
CA THR A 66 -3.80 -2.21 2.43
C THR A 66 -2.68 -1.35 1.86
N GLN A 67 -2.47 -0.14 2.38
CA GLN A 67 -1.33 0.70 1.99
C GLN A 67 0.03 0.08 2.36
N ALA A 68 0.14 -0.60 3.50
CA ALA A 68 1.37 -1.32 3.87
C ALA A 68 1.64 -2.51 2.92
N GLN A 69 0.62 -3.30 2.60
CA GLN A 69 0.75 -4.42 1.67
C GLN A 69 1.03 -3.96 0.23
N PHE A 70 0.45 -2.83 -0.18
CA PHE A 70 0.72 -2.23 -1.48
C PHE A 70 2.19 -1.75 -1.60
N TYR A 71 2.72 -1.10 -0.55
CA TYR A 71 4.15 -0.75 -0.50
C TYR A 71 5.04 -2.00 -0.57
N TRP A 72 4.68 -3.06 0.16
CA TRP A 72 5.38 -4.33 0.13
C TRP A 72 5.41 -4.93 -1.28
N ARG A 73 4.30 -4.88 -2.03
CA ARG A 73 4.25 -5.32 -3.43
C ARG A 73 5.22 -4.50 -4.29
N CYS A 74 5.15 -3.17 -4.22
CA CYS A 74 6.06 -2.30 -4.97
C CYS A 74 7.54 -2.60 -4.65
N ALA A 75 7.88 -2.90 -3.39
CA ALA A 75 9.25 -3.23 -3.00
C ALA A 75 9.75 -4.50 -3.68
N TRP A 76 8.94 -5.57 -3.68
CA TRP A 76 9.33 -6.83 -4.30
C TRP A 76 9.28 -6.79 -5.82
N GLU A 77 8.36 -6.02 -6.43
CA GLU A 77 8.39 -5.76 -7.88
C GLU A 77 9.69 -5.04 -8.26
N ARG A 78 10.12 -4.04 -7.48
CA ARG A 78 11.40 -3.36 -7.71
C ARG A 78 12.59 -4.30 -7.61
N GLU A 79 12.64 -5.11 -6.56
CA GLU A 79 13.70 -6.11 -6.39
C GLU A 79 13.75 -7.08 -7.58
N TRP A 80 12.60 -7.53 -8.07
CA TRP A 80 12.53 -8.38 -9.24
C TRP A 80 13.06 -7.68 -10.49
N LEU A 81 12.66 -6.42 -10.73
CA LEU A 81 13.12 -5.61 -11.86
C LEU A 81 14.63 -5.34 -11.81
N ASP A 82 15.17 -5.00 -10.64
CA ASP A 82 16.59 -4.69 -10.43
C ASP A 82 17.48 -5.95 -10.44
N SER A 83 16.90 -7.13 -10.29
CA SER A 83 17.63 -8.41 -10.28
C SER A 83 17.73 -9.10 -11.65
N GLN A 84 17.13 -8.52 -12.69
CA GLN A 84 17.24 -9.01 -14.07
C GLN A 84 18.72 -8.97 -14.51
N GLY A 85 19.27 -10.11 -14.97
CA GLY A 85 20.67 -10.23 -15.40
C GLY A 85 21.67 -10.71 -14.33
N SER A 86 21.22 -11.04 -13.11
CA SER A 86 22.03 -11.69 -12.06
C SER A 86 21.99 -13.24 -12.16
N ASP A 87 22.54 -13.96 -11.17
CA ASP A 87 22.47 -15.44 -11.07
C ASP A 87 21.04 -16.01 -10.89
N GLY A 88 20.03 -15.14 -10.97
CA GLY A 88 18.61 -15.46 -10.94
C GLY A 88 18.07 -15.78 -9.55
N LYS A 89 18.92 -15.87 -8.51
CA LYS A 89 18.44 -16.19 -7.16
C LYS A 89 17.56 -15.08 -6.60
N ARG A 90 17.99 -13.84 -6.73
CA ARG A 90 17.24 -12.65 -6.29
C ARG A 90 15.89 -12.54 -7.00
N ALA A 91 15.87 -12.71 -8.32
CA ALA A 91 14.64 -12.72 -9.11
C ALA A 91 13.67 -13.83 -8.66
N LYS A 92 14.18 -15.05 -8.44
CA LYS A 92 13.35 -16.17 -7.94
C LYS A 92 12.79 -15.92 -6.55
N SER A 93 13.61 -15.37 -5.64
CA SER A 93 13.16 -14.99 -4.30
C SER A 93 12.09 -13.90 -4.35
N ALA A 94 12.25 -12.89 -5.19
CA ALA A 94 11.26 -11.83 -5.35
C ALA A 94 9.93 -12.35 -5.90
N LEU A 95 9.96 -13.25 -6.90
CA LEU A 95 8.74 -13.90 -7.39
C LEU A 95 8.07 -14.77 -6.33
N PHE A 96 8.84 -15.52 -5.53
CA PHE A 96 8.30 -16.32 -4.44
C PHE A 96 7.58 -15.47 -3.39
N GLU A 97 8.14 -14.30 -3.07
CA GLU A 97 7.46 -13.35 -2.19
C GLU A 97 6.21 -12.81 -2.86
N LEU A 98 6.30 -12.25 -4.08
CA LEU A 98 5.16 -11.68 -4.82
C LEU A 98 3.99 -12.65 -5.01
N GLN A 99 4.23 -13.96 -5.12
CA GLN A 99 3.17 -14.97 -5.18
C GLN A 99 2.22 -14.92 -3.97
N LYS A 100 2.68 -14.43 -2.82
CA LYS A 100 1.86 -14.29 -1.61
C LYS A 100 0.84 -13.14 -1.74
N ALA A 101 1.03 -12.21 -2.67
CA ALA A 101 0.17 -11.04 -2.83
C ALA A 101 -1.30 -11.43 -3.07
N SER A 102 -1.57 -12.50 -3.82
CA SER A 102 -2.93 -12.90 -4.20
C SER A 102 -3.82 -13.29 -3.00
N SER A 103 -3.23 -13.61 -1.85
CA SER A 103 -3.96 -13.87 -0.60
C SER A 103 -3.94 -12.71 0.39
N MET A 104 -3.36 -11.57 0.02
CA MET A 104 -3.32 -10.37 0.85
C MET A 104 -4.60 -9.53 0.70
N GLU A 105 -4.91 -8.77 1.74
CA GLU A 105 -6.14 -7.98 1.84
C GLU A 105 -6.27 -6.94 0.72
N PHE A 106 -5.18 -6.30 0.29
CA PHE A 106 -5.24 -5.35 -0.82
C PHE A 106 -5.68 -5.98 -2.16
N MET A 107 -5.61 -7.31 -2.29
CA MET A 107 -6.07 -8.07 -3.45
C MET A 107 -7.52 -8.60 -3.29
N SER A 108 -8.15 -8.40 -2.13
CA SER A 108 -9.50 -8.90 -1.86
C SER A 108 -10.55 -8.21 -2.74
N GLU A 109 -11.72 -8.84 -2.90
CA GLU A 109 -12.85 -8.29 -3.67
C GLU A 109 -13.33 -6.94 -3.11
N GLN A 110 -13.07 -6.67 -1.84
CA GLN A 110 -13.39 -5.40 -1.21
C GLN A 110 -12.46 -4.26 -1.65
N HIS A 111 -11.21 -4.56 -1.99
CA HIS A 111 -10.16 -3.55 -2.16
C HIS A 111 -9.62 -3.42 -3.60
N LEU A 112 -9.80 -4.46 -4.42
CA LEU A 112 -9.42 -4.44 -5.83
C LEU A 112 -10.57 -4.99 -6.67
N ASP A 113 -10.71 -4.51 -7.90
CA ASP A 113 -11.69 -5.08 -8.84
C ASP A 113 -11.12 -6.33 -9.55
N ASP A 114 -11.98 -7.04 -10.28
CA ASP A 114 -11.59 -8.27 -10.99
C ASP A 114 -10.51 -7.99 -12.05
N LEU A 115 -10.58 -6.83 -12.70
CA LEU A 115 -9.60 -6.44 -13.71
C LEU A 115 -8.22 -6.21 -13.09
N GLY A 116 -8.14 -5.52 -11.96
CA GLY A 116 -6.91 -5.30 -11.22
C GLY A 116 -6.27 -6.60 -10.73
N ARG A 117 -7.08 -7.53 -10.21
CA ARG A 117 -6.62 -8.88 -9.85
C ARG A 117 -6.08 -9.64 -11.05
N SER A 118 -6.86 -9.68 -12.13
CA SER A 118 -6.47 -10.40 -13.35
C SER A 118 -5.21 -9.80 -13.98
N ASN A 119 -5.03 -8.48 -13.93
CA ASN A 119 -3.82 -7.81 -14.37
C ASN A 119 -2.61 -8.25 -13.54
N PHE A 120 -2.73 -8.37 -12.21
CA PHE A 120 -1.64 -8.87 -11.37
C PHE A 120 -1.24 -10.31 -11.76
N ASP A 121 -2.21 -11.20 -11.97
CA ASP A 121 -1.94 -12.57 -12.41
C ASP A 121 -1.21 -12.59 -13.77
N ALA A 122 -1.64 -11.75 -14.71
CA ALA A 122 -0.96 -11.60 -16.00
C ALA A 122 0.48 -11.10 -15.85
N TYR A 123 0.73 -10.13 -14.96
CA TYR A 123 2.08 -9.63 -14.69
C TYR A 123 2.97 -10.70 -14.04
N MET A 124 2.41 -11.49 -13.13
CA MET A 124 3.11 -12.64 -12.53
C MET A 124 3.48 -13.68 -13.59
N ASP A 125 2.60 -13.99 -14.54
CA ASP A 125 2.87 -14.96 -15.61
C ASP A 125 3.92 -14.45 -16.60
N GLN A 126 3.85 -13.17 -16.99
CA GLN A 126 4.91 -12.52 -17.78
C GLN A 126 6.26 -12.59 -17.05
N ALA A 127 6.30 -12.25 -15.76
CA ALA A 127 7.53 -12.24 -14.98
C ALA A 127 8.14 -13.64 -14.80
N LYS A 128 7.33 -14.70 -14.67
CA LYS A 128 7.81 -16.09 -14.66
C LYS A 128 8.48 -16.49 -15.98
N LEU A 129 8.07 -15.88 -17.10
CA LEU A 129 8.67 -16.07 -18.43
C LEU A 129 9.86 -15.13 -18.68
N GLY A 130 10.22 -14.29 -17.71
CA GLY A 130 11.30 -13.31 -17.84
C GLY A 130 10.91 -12.04 -18.61
N ASP A 131 9.62 -11.83 -18.87
CA ASP A 131 9.12 -10.59 -19.47
C ASP A 131 8.84 -9.56 -18.37
N PRO A 132 9.55 -8.42 -18.36
CA PRO A 132 9.39 -7.42 -17.31
C PRO A 132 8.26 -6.43 -17.56
N SER A 133 7.62 -6.46 -18.72
CA SER A 133 6.70 -5.40 -19.17
C SER A 133 5.55 -5.11 -18.19
N GLY A 134 4.91 -6.15 -17.65
CA GLY A 134 3.82 -6.02 -16.69
C GLY A 134 4.24 -5.29 -15.40
N PHE A 135 5.30 -5.76 -14.75
CA PHE A 135 5.81 -5.11 -13.53
C PHE A 135 6.43 -3.74 -13.81
N GLN A 136 7.09 -3.53 -14.95
CA GLN A 136 7.56 -2.19 -15.33
C GLN A 136 6.41 -1.20 -15.45
N GLN A 137 5.34 -1.59 -16.15
CA GLN A 137 4.17 -0.75 -16.30
C GLN A 137 3.52 -0.44 -14.94
N HIS A 138 3.27 -1.46 -14.12
CA HIS A 138 2.66 -1.27 -12.81
C HIS A 138 3.52 -0.37 -11.90
N PHE A 139 4.82 -0.64 -11.82
CA PHE A 139 5.74 0.13 -11.00
C PHE A 139 5.80 1.60 -11.44
N GLN A 140 5.86 1.84 -12.75
CA GLN A 140 5.91 3.19 -13.29
C GLN A 140 4.62 3.99 -13.07
N ALA A 141 3.47 3.33 -13.07
CA ALA A 141 2.18 3.98 -12.88
C ALA A 141 1.86 4.24 -11.40
N ASN A 142 2.21 3.30 -10.51
CA ASN A 142 1.66 3.28 -9.15
C ASN A 142 2.69 3.33 -8.02
N CYS A 143 3.97 3.06 -8.30
CA CYS A 143 5.01 3.02 -7.27
C CYS A 143 5.97 4.22 -7.34
N LYS A 144 5.84 5.10 -8.36
CA LYS A 144 6.64 6.34 -8.46
C LYS A 144 6.26 7.31 -7.35
N GLY A 145 7.23 7.69 -6.52
CA GLY A 145 7.04 8.49 -5.30
C GLY A 145 7.25 7.70 -4.00
N MET A 146 7.54 6.40 -4.10
CA MET A 146 8.07 5.62 -2.98
C MET A 146 9.60 5.78 -2.95
N ASP A 147 10.08 6.97 -2.55
CA ASP A 147 11.48 7.45 -2.61
C ASP A 147 12.52 6.60 -1.84
N ARG A 148 12.10 5.45 -1.31
CA ARG A 148 12.86 4.55 -0.43
C ARG A 148 12.88 3.10 -0.93
N LEU A 149 12.45 2.85 -2.18
CA LEU A 149 12.51 1.56 -2.89
C LEU A 149 13.70 1.46 -3.85
#